data_AF-A0A2T7NN22-F1
#
_entry.id   AF-A0A2T7NN22-F1
#
_cell.length_a   1.000
_cell.length_b   1.000
_cell.length_c   1.000
_cell.angle_alpha   90.00
_cell.angle_beta   90.00
_cell.angle_gamma   90.00
#
_symmetry.space_group_name_H-M   'P 1'
#
loop_
_entity.id
_entity.type
_entity.pdbx_description
1 polymer ?
#
loop_
_entity_poly.entity_id
_entity_poly.type
_entity_poly.pdbx_seq_one_letter_code
_entity_poly.pdbx_strand_id
1 'polypeptide(L)'
;MNCHRVSVSLQRPPCLWSYLLFKRFPKLQAHDAKDVTIVTAYFNLGKAPTAGKTFSLYKYLTWASVFRHLQNPLVVYTDSEQMRNMLVETRRHLSNNTLVIFITRSQLKAFRRVEEIRSIFRSPDYPKYPPNTVVAEYPCSQHAKHELVKDTSTRVTSLDQVHRMAGHRLLPVPH
;
A
#
# COMPACT_ATOMS: atom_id res chain seq x y z
N MET A 1 -26.35 7.42 -8.34
CA MET A 1 -25.67 6.48 -7.42
C MET A 1 -24.29 6.18 -8.01
N ASN A 2 -23.25 6.90 -7.57
CA ASN A 2 -21.90 6.70 -8.12
C ASN A 2 -21.22 5.56 -7.36
N CYS A 3 -21.12 4.42 -8.01
CA CYS A 3 -20.38 3.26 -7.52
C CYS A 3 -18.88 3.51 -7.78
N HIS A 4 -18.14 3.93 -6.75
CA HIS A 4 -16.70 4.11 -6.86
C HIS A 4 -16.01 2.74 -6.95
N ARG A 5 -15.39 2.47 -8.10
CA ARG A 5 -14.74 1.19 -8.41
C ARG A 5 -13.36 1.13 -7.75
N VAL A 6 -13.30 0.63 -6.52
CA VAL A 6 -12.03 0.29 -5.85
C VAL A 6 -11.58 -1.07 -6.36
N SER A 7 -10.60 -1.10 -7.27
CA SER A 7 -10.03 -2.36 -7.77
C SER A 7 -8.99 -2.90 -6.79
N VAL A 8 -9.20 -4.12 -6.30
CA VAL A 8 -8.25 -4.87 -5.48
C VAL A 8 -7.39 -5.73 -6.41
N SER A 9 -6.09 -5.43 -6.51
CA SER A 9 -5.16 -6.28 -7.25
C SER A 9 -4.71 -7.47 -6.40
N LEU A 10 -5.02 -8.68 -6.89
CA LEU A 10 -4.77 -9.99 -6.26
C LEU A 10 -3.27 -10.39 -6.16
N GLN A 11 -2.96 -11.05 -5.04
CA GLN A 11 -1.82 -11.90 -4.62
C GLN A 11 -1.11 -12.75 -5.73
N ARG A 12 0.22 -13.02 -5.80
CA ARG A 12 1.42 -13.10 -4.87
C ARG A 12 2.77 -13.11 -5.66
N PRO A 13 3.99 -13.07 -5.03
CA PRO A 13 4.43 -12.77 -3.64
C PRO A 13 5.46 -11.58 -3.58
N PRO A 14 6.36 -11.38 -2.59
CA PRO A 14 6.13 -11.34 -1.14
C PRO A 14 6.04 -9.91 -0.56
N CYS A 15 6.66 -8.88 -1.15
CA CYS A 15 6.31 -7.48 -0.91
C CYS A 15 6.61 -6.75 -2.23
N LEU A 16 5.62 -6.09 -2.82
CA LEU A 16 5.73 -5.42 -4.13
C LEU A 16 6.29 -6.28 -5.29
N TRP A 17 5.47 -7.18 -5.83
CA TRP A 17 5.65 -7.64 -7.22
C TRP A 17 4.92 -6.72 -8.19
N SER A 18 5.61 -5.68 -8.64
CA SER A 18 5.18 -4.87 -9.79
C SER A 18 5.55 -5.51 -11.14
N TYR A 19 6.36 -6.57 -11.17
CA TYR A 19 6.95 -7.06 -12.43
C TYR A 19 6.06 -7.97 -13.29
N LEU A 20 4.98 -8.56 -12.75
CA LEU A 20 4.07 -9.42 -13.55
C LEU A 20 2.68 -8.82 -13.80
N LEU A 21 2.34 -7.72 -13.15
CA LEU A 21 1.08 -7.01 -13.39
C LEU A 21 1.03 -6.37 -14.80
N PHE A 22 2.18 -6.13 -15.44
CA PHE A 22 2.22 -5.58 -16.80
C PHE A 22 1.83 -6.57 -17.91
N LYS A 23 1.80 -7.89 -17.67
CA LYS A 23 1.44 -8.87 -18.74
C LYS A 23 -0.01 -9.37 -18.71
N ARG A 24 -0.79 -9.11 -17.65
CA ARG A 24 -2.12 -9.74 -17.51
C ARG A 24 -3.21 -8.84 -16.92
N PHE A 25 -3.19 -7.55 -17.23
CA PHE A 25 -4.46 -6.82 -17.29
C PHE A 25 -5.09 -7.08 -18.65
N PRO A 26 -6.30 -7.66 -18.76
CA PRO A 26 -7.07 -7.46 -19.97
C PRO A 26 -7.21 -5.95 -20.12
N LYS A 27 -6.73 -5.43 -21.25
CA LYS A 27 -6.61 -4.00 -21.60
C LYS A 27 -7.58 -3.12 -20.80
N LEU A 28 -7.13 -2.59 -19.65
CA LEU A 28 -7.79 -1.46 -19.01
C LEU A 28 -7.69 -0.33 -20.03
N GLN A 29 -8.82 0.12 -20.57
CA GLN A 29 -8.80 1.21 -21.53
C GLN A 29 -8.17 2.43 -20.85
N ALA A 30 -7.27 3.11 -21.56
CA ALA A 30 -6.41 4.16 -21.01
C ALA A 30 -7.17 5.32 -20.34
N HIS A 31 -8.46 5.46 -20.65
CA HIS A 31 -9.36 6.46 -20.07
C HIS A 31 -9.76 6.13 -18.61
N ASP A 32 -9.99 4.86 -18.28
CA ASP A 32 -10.43 4.43 -16.93
C ASP A 32 -9.26 4.31 -15.93
N ALA A 33 -8.02 4.35 -16.43
CA ALA A 33 -6.85 4.09 -15.62
C ALA A 33 -6.59 5.19 -14.58
N LYS A 34 -7.01 6.45 -14.79
CA LYS A 34 -6.77 7.54 -13.81
C LYS A 34 -7.77 7.57 -12.66
N ASP A 35 -8.92 6.92 -12.80
CA ASP A 35 -10.01 6.97 -11.81
C ASP A 35 -9.86 5.95 -10.67
N VAL A 36 -8.85 5.08 -10.76
CA VAL A 36 -8.56 4.08 -9.73
C VAL A 36 -7.43 4.60 -8.84
N THR A 37 -7.71 4.74 -7.54
CA THR A 37 -6.69 5.00 -6.53
C THR A 37 -5.92 3.71 -6.22
N ILE A 38 -4.61 3.76 -6.35
CA ILE A 38 -3.73 2.65 -5.99
C ILE A 38 -3.31 2.80 -4.54
N VAL A 39 -3.55 1.76 -3.75
CA VAL A 39 -3.16 1.70 -2.34
C VAL A 39 -2.05 0.67 -2.18
N THR A 40 -0.93 1.08 -1.59
CA THR A 40 0.20 0.19 -1.34
C THR A 40 0.80 0.45 0.04
N ALA A 41 1.59 -0.49 0.53
CA ALA A 41 2.26 -0.38 1.82
C ALA A 41 3.65 -0.99 1.79
N TYR A 42 4.55 -0.38 2.55
CA TYR A 42 5.86 -0.92 2.85
C TYR A 42 6.06 -0.95 4.36
N PHE A 43 6.38 -2.12 4.91
CA PHE A 43 6.76 -2.26 6.31
C PHE A 43 8.18 -2.81 6.38
N ASN A 44 9.05 -2.14 7.13
CA ASN A 44 10.40 -2.61 7.34
C ASN A 44 10.42 -3.75 8.38
N LEU A 45 10.42 -4.98 7.87
CA LEU A 45 10.44 -6.20 8.69
C LEU A 45 11.87 -6.69 9.01
N GLY A 46 12.89 -5.93 8.63
CA GLY A 46 14.28 -6.36 8.72
C GLY A 46 14.66 -7.41 7.67
N LYS A 47 15.79 -8.09 7.89
CA LYS A 47 16.31 -9.13 7.00
C LYS A 47 15.71 -10.49 7.39
N ALA A 48 14.72 -10.96 6.63
CA ALA A 48 14.13 -12.28 6.80
C ALA A 48 14.73 -13.27 5.78
N PRO A 49 15.28 -14.43 6.20
CA PRO A 49 15.64 -15.49 5.27
C PRO A 49 14.36 -16.15 4.76
N THR A 50 13.91 -15.80 3.56
CA THR A 50 12.80 -16.50 2.91
C THR A 50 13.38 -17.32 1.76
N ALA A 51 13.39 -18.64 1.86
CA ALA A 51 13.68 -19.54 0.73
C ALA A 51 14.91 -19.16 -0.13
N GLY A 52 16.04 -18.82 0.50
CA GLY A 52 17.28 -18.43 -0.21
C GLY A 52 17.28 -17.02 -0.83
N LYS A 53 16.27 -16.18 -0.54
CA LYS A 53 16.20 -14.79 -1.01
C LYS A 53 16.29 -13.83 0.16
N THR A 54 17.26 -12.93 0.10
CA THR A 54 17.37 -11.78 1.01
C THR A 54 16.60 -10.61 0.43
N PHE A 55 15.59 -10.14 1.16
CA PHE A 55 14.88 -8.93 0.84
C PHE A 55 15.47 -7.77 1.63
N SER A 56 16.14 -6.84 0.93
CA SER A 56 16.72 -5.64 1.52
C SER A 56 15.85 -4.42 1.22
N LEU A 57 15.93 -3.40 2.07
CA LEU A 57 15.30 -2.10 1.80
C LEU A 57 15.70 -1.54 0.43
N TYR A 58 16.98 -1.63 0.06
CA TYR A 58 17.46 -1.20 -1.24
C TYR A 58 16.65 -1.81 -2.40
N LYS A 59 16.38 -3.11 -2.34
CA LYS A 59 15.57 -3.81 -3.35
C LYS A 59 14.15 -3.25 -3.44
N TYR A 60 13.54 -2.95 -2.30
CA TYR A 60 12.22 -2.32 -2.25
C TYR A 60 12.22 -0.89 -2.76
N LEU A 61 13.27 -0.12 -2.48
CA LEU A 61 13.43 1.23 -3.03
C LEU A 61 13.54 1.19 -4.56
N THR A 62 14.35 0.27 -5.11
CA THR A 62 14.43 0.05 -6.56
C THR A 62 13.06 -0.29 -7.15
N TRP A 63 12.29 -1.17 -6.51
CA TRP A 63 10.97 -1.53 -7.00
C TRP A 63 9.96 -0.38 -6.94
N ALA A 64 10.00 0.39 -5.86
CA ALA A 64 9.12 1.54 -5.69
C ALA A 64 9.46 2.70 -6.63
N SER A 65 10.67 2.74 -7.23
CA SER A 65 11.00 3.72 -8.28
C SER A 65 10.06 3.64 -9.50
N VAL A 66 9.48 2.47 -9.78
CA VAL A 66 8.53 2.26 -10.89
C VAL A 66 7.27 3.15 -10.73
N PHE A 67 6.93 3.52 -9.49
CA PHE A 67 5.81 4.41 -9.24
C PHE A 67 5.99 5.80 -9.87
N ARG A 68 7.19 6.22 -10.31
CA ARG A 68 7.35 7.48 -11.07
C ARG A 68 6.53 7.54 -12.35
N HIS A 69 6.21 6.38 -12.94
CA HIS A 69 5.52 6.30 -14.23
C HIS A 69 3.99 6.19 -14.08
N LEU A 70 3.51 6.01 -12.86
CA LEU A 70 2.10 5.75 -12.57
C LEU A 70 1.32 7.07 -12.47
N GLN A 71 0.39 7.34 -13.38
CA GLN A 71 -0.38 8.60 -13.36
C GLN A 71 -1.57 8.58 -12.39
N ASN A 72 -1.91 7.43 -11.84
CA ASN A 72 -2.99 7.26 -10.87
C ASN A 72 -2.75 8.02 -9.55
N PRO A 73 -3.84 8.37 -8.83
CA PRO A 73 -3.77 8.65 -7.41
C PRO A 73 -3.09 7.49 -6.68
N LEU A 74 -2.07 7.80 -5.90
CA LEU A 74 -1.30 6.81 -5.16
C LEU A 74 -1.34 7.13 -3.67
N VAL A 75 -1.79 6.16 -2.86
CA VAL A 75 -1.70 6.21 -1.40
C VAL A 75 -0.72 5.15 -0.93
N VAL A 76 0.32 5.59 -0.22
CA VAL A 76 1.36 4.69 0.30
C VAL A 76 1.42 4.79 1.82
N TYR A 77 1.32 3.65 2.50
CA TYR A 77 1.58 3.55 3.94
C TYR A 77 2.99 3.03 4.18
N THR A 78 3.74 3.65 5.08
CA THR A 78 5.10 3.20 5.40
C THR A 78 5.49 3.48 6.85
N ASP A 79 6.25 2.56 7.45
CA ASP A 79 6.93 2.79 8.74
C ASP A 79 8.42 3.15 8.57
N SER A 80 8.86 3.34 7.32
CA SER A 80 10.22 3.70 6.95
C SER A 80 10.28 5.11 6.37
N GLU A 81 11.06 5.97 7.03
CA GLU A 81 11.32 7.34 6.55
C GLU A 81 12.05 7.34 5.22
N GLN A 82 12.98 6.40 5.04
CA GLN A 82 13.75 6.26 3.79
C GLN A 82 12.81 5.95 2.60
N MET A 83 11.84 5.05 2.80
CA MET A 83 10.82 4.77 1.78
C MET A 83 9.92 5.98 1.53
N ARG A 84 9.50 6.68 2.60
CA ARG A 84 8.68 7.91 2.48
C ARG A 84 9.38 8.94 1.62
N ASN A 85 10.61 9.29 1.98
CA ASN A 85 11.38 10.34 1.33
C ASN A 85 11.64 10.00 -0.14
N MET A 86 11.98 8.73 -0.43
CA MET A 86 12.18 8.27 -1.81
C MET A 86 10.90 8.39 -2.65
N LEU A 87 9.74 8.00 -2.12
CA LEU A 87 8.46 8.09 -2.86
C LEU A 87 8.04 9.54 -3.10
N VAL A 88 8.20 10.41 -2.09
CA VAL A 88 7.92 11.84 -2.22
C VAL A 88 8.78 12.45 -3.32
N GLU A 89 10.08 12.14 -3.35
CA GLU A 89 10.99 12.66 -4.38
C GLU A 89 10.65 12.09 -5.77
N THR A 90 10.49 10.76 -5.85
CA THR A 90 10.19 10.04 -7.10
C THR A 90 8.90 10.53 -7.77
N ARG A 91 7.93 10.96 -6.96
CA ARG A 91 6.62 11.46 -7.42
C ARG A 91 6.42 12.95 -7.14
N ARG A 92 7.48 13.74 -7.00
CA ARG A 92 7.39 15.18 -6.74
C ARG A 92 6.53 15.93 -7.76
N HIS A 93 6.62 15.53 -9.03
CA HIS A 93 5.82 16.06 -10.14
C HIS A 93 4.33 15.67 -10.09
N LEU A 94 3.95 14.75 -9.19
CA LEU A 94 2.59 14.27 -8.93
C LEU A 94 2.23 14.42 -7.45
N SER A 95 2.76 15.45 -6.77
CA SER A 95 2.56 15.68 -5.34
C SER A 95 1.08 15.78 -4.95
N ASN A 96 0.26 16.44 -5.76
CA ASN A 96 -1.18 16.57 -5.54
C ASN A 96 -1.95 15.26 -5.76
N ASN A 97 -1.29 14.25 -6.34
CA ASN A 97 -1.87 12.95 -6.68
C ASN A 97 -1.18 11.80 -5.93
N THR A 98 -0.42 12.12 -4.89
CA THR A 98 0.36 11.14 -4.12
C THR A 98 0.28 11.46 -2.64
N LEU A 99 -0.29 10.55 -1.86
CA LEU A 99 -0.35 10.66 -0.41
C LEU A 99 0.55 9.59 0.21
N VAL A 100 1.59 10.01 0.93
CA VAL A 100 2.46 9.10 1.68
C VAL A 100 2.21 9.26 3.17
N ILE A 101 1.68 8.21 3.78
CA ILE A 101 1.26 8.17 5.18
C ILE A 101 2.31 7.42 5.97
N PHE A 102 2.93 8.11 6.93
CA PHE A 102 3.81 7.47 7.90
C PHE A 102 2.95 6.84 9.01
N ILE A 103 3.11 5.54 9.25
CA ILE A 103 2.27 4.79 10.20
C ILE A 103 3.13 3.93 11.12
N THR A 104 2.72 3.84 12.39
CA THR A 104 3.33 2.93 13.35
C THR A 104 2.62 1.57 13.29
N ARG A 105 3.37 0.48 13.17
CA ARG A 105 2.82 -0.88 13.08
C ARG A 105 1.83 -1.22 14.21
N SER A 106 2.08 -0.79 15.44
CA SER A 106 1.19 -1.05 16.59
C SER A 106 -0.22 -0.47 16.46
N GLN A 107 -0.40 0.53 15.59
CA GLN A 107 -1.72 1.11 15.32
C GLN A 107 -2.62 0.13 14.57
N LEU A 108 -2.03 -0.75 13.74
CA LEU A 108 -2.72 -1.72 12.90
C LEU A 108 -3.14 -2.96 13.70
N LYS A 109 -4.40 -3.34 13.59
CA LYS A 109 -4.97 -4.52 14.26
C LYS A 109 -4.20 -5.79 13.92
N ALA A 110 -3.75 -5.90 12.66
CA ALA A 110 -2.96 -7.05 12.19
C ALA A 110 -1.67 -7.25 12.99
N PHE A 111 -0.96 -6.17 13.33
CA PHE A 111 0.30 -6.23 14.04
C PHE A 111 0.15 -6.40 15.55
N ARG A 112 -1.03 -6.14 16.12
CA ARG A 112 -1.32 -6.45 17.53
C ARG A 112 -1.30 -7.95 17.81
N ARG A 113 -1.47 -8.79 16.78
CA ARG A 113 -1.46 -10.26 16.86
C ARG A 113 -0.07 -10.87 16.64
N VAL A 114 0.98 -10.06 16.59
CA VAL A 114 2.33 -10.53 16.27
C VAL A 114 2.81 -11.60 17.25
N GLU A 115 2.52 -11.47 18.55
CA GLU A 115 2.91 -12.45 19.55
C GLU A 115 2.16 -13.79 19.40
N GLU A 116 0.86 -13.74 19.11
CA GLU A 116 0.05 -14.94 18.82
C GLU A 116 0.60 -15.71 17.61
N ILE A 117 0.96 -14.99 16.54
CA ILE A 117 1.53 -15.62 15.35
C ILE A 117 2.92 -16.17 15.67
N ARG A 118 3.71 -15.43 16.44
CA ARG A 118 5.05 -15.87 16.85
C ARG A 118 4.99 -17.12 17.72
N SER A 119 3.99 -17.27 18.60
CA SER A 119 3.82 -18.50 19.39
C SER A 119 3.51 -19.70 18.51
N ILE A 120 2.70 -19.53 17.45
CA ILE A 120 2.46 -20.58 16.44
C ILE A 120 3.77 -20.98 15.74
N PHE A 121 4.57 -20.00 15.32
CA PHE A 121 5.84 -20.27 14.62
C PHE A 121 6.91 -20.91 15.52
N ARG A 122 6.79 -20.74 16.84
CA ARG A 122 7.64 -21.40 17.85
C ARG A 122 7.21 -22.85 18.13
N SER A 123 6.03 -23.27 17.70
CA SER A 123 5.57 -24.65 17.87
C SER A 123 6.58 -25.65 17.29
N PRO A 124 6.87 -26.77 17.97
CA PRO A 124 7.79 -27.79 17.45
C PRO A 124 7.33 -28.33 16.09
N ASP A 125 6.03 -28.40 15.84
CA ASP A 125 5.44 -28.95 14.61
C ASP A 125 5.33 -27.94 13.46
N TYR A 126 5.66 -26.67 13.70
CA TYR A 126 5.60 -25.66 12.63
C TYR A 126 6.75 -25.88 11.63
N PRO A 127 6.48 -25.96 10.32
CA PRO A 127 7.52 -26.18 9.33
C PRO A 127 8.43 -24.95 9.20
N LYS A 128 9.67 -25.07 9.69
CA LYS A 128 10.67 -23.97 9.72
C LYS A 128 11.45 -23.80 8.42
N TYR A 129 11.31 -24.74 7.50
CA TYR A 129 12.03 -24.73 6.24
C TYR A 129 11.24 -23.99 5.15
N PRO A 130 11.94 -23.40 4.17
CA PRO A 130 11.33 -22.88 2.95
C PRO A 130 10.32 -23.85 2.33
N PRO A 131 9.20 -23.34 1.77
CA PRO A 131 8.87 -21.95 1.50
C PRO A 131 8.24 -21.18 2.67
N ASN A 132 8.13 -21.80 3.86
CA ASN A 132 7.49 -21.18 5.02
C ASN A 132 8.35 -20.09 5.65
N THR A 133 7.71 -19.14 6.31
CA THR A 133 8.38 -18.06 7.04
C THR A 133 8.24 -18.26 8.53
N VAL A 134 9.28 -17.88 9.27
CA VAL A 134 9.26 -17.81 10.74
C VAL A 134 9.21 -16.35 11.23
N VAL A 135 9.04 -15.39 10.33
CA VAL A 135 8.94 -13.96 10.64
C VAL A 135 7.47 -13.61 10.84
N ALA A 136 7.04 -13.50 12.10
CA ALA A 136 5.64 -13.27 12.50
C ALA A 136 5.06 -11.96 11.95
N GLU A 137 5.91 -10.97 11.71
CA GLU A 137 5.53 -9.69 11.15
C GLU A 137 5.14 -9.79 9.67
N TYR A 138 5.61 -10.82 8.95
CA TYR A 138 5.27 -11.02 7.55
C TYR A 138 3.76 -11.27 7.34
N PRO A 139 3.12 -12.28 7.96
CA PRO A 139 1.67 -12.43 7.84
C PRO A 139 0.88 -11.24 8.40
N CYS A 140 1.39 -10.54 9.43
CA CYS A 140 0.80 -9.29 9.91
C CYS A 140 0.74 -8.24 8.78
N SER A 141 1.86 -8.06 8.05
CA SER A 141 1.92 -7.13 6.91
C SER A 141 0.94 -7.49 5.79
N GLN A 142 0.77 -8.78 5.52
CA GLN A 142 -0.18 -9.27 4.52
C GLN A 142 -1.63 -9.06 4.94
N HIS A 143 -1.92 -9.15 6.24
CA HIS A 143 -3.27 -8.94 6.77
C HIS A 143 -3.62 -7.45 6.90
N ALA A 144 -2.64 -6.60 7.22
CA ALA A 144 -2.80 -5.16 7.35
C ALA A 144 -3.42 -4.49 6.11
N LYS A 145 -3.21 -5.04 4.91
CA LYS A 145 -3.76 -4.51 3.65
C LYS A 145 -5.26 -4.21 3.70
N HIS A 146 -6.04 -5.03 4.40
CA HIS A 146 -7.50 -4.85 4.49
C HIS A 146 -7.87 -3.59 5.28
N GLU A 147 -7.16 -3.36 6.38
CA GLU A 147 -7.34 -2.17 7.21
C GLU A 147 -6.89 -0.91 6.47
N LEU A 148 -5.77 -0.97 5.76
CA LEU A 148 -5.24 0.16 4.98
C LEU A 148 -6.14 0.56 3.81
N VAL A 149 -6.73 -0.42 3.11
CA VAL A 149 -7.70 -0.13 2.04
C VAL A 149 -8.93 0.54 2.63
N LYS A 150 -9.46 0.04 3.76
CA LYS A 150 -10.61 0.64 4.45
C LYS A 150 -10.32 2.07 4.93
N ASP A 151 -9.14 2.30 5.52
CA ASP A 151 -8.70 3.63 5.95
C ASP A 151 -8.62 4.58 4.76
N THR A 152 -8.02 4.13 3.65
CA THR A 152 -7.92 4.93 2.42
C THR A 152 -9.28 5.29 1.84
N SER A 153 -10.20 4.32 1.74
CA SER A 153 -11.57 4.60 1.25
C SER A 153 -12.26 5.65 2.11
N THR A 154 -12.12 5.56 3.43
CA THR A 154 -12.71 6.53 4.37
C THR A 154 -12.11 7.94 4.17
N ARG A 155 -10.79 8.03 3.99
CA ARG A 155 -10.09 9.30 3.73
C ARG A 155 -10.50 9.93 2.40
N VAL A 156 -10.55 9.14 1.33
CA VAL A 156 -10.94 9.63 -0.01
C VAL A 156 -12.37 10.16 0.03
N THR A 157 -13.31 9.44 0.64
CA THR A 157 -14.70 9.92 0.81
C THR A 157 -14.75 11.23 1.61
N SER A 158 -13.94 11.36 2.67
CA SER A 158 -13.90 12.60 3.46
C SER A 158 -13.34 13.79 2.65
N LEU A 159 -12.31 13.57 1.83
CA LEU A 159 -11.71 14.60 0.99
C LEU A 159 -12.66 15.05 -0.12
N ASP A 160 -13.39 14.12 -0.73
CA ASP A 160 -14.43 14.42 -1.72
C ASP A 160 -15.57 15.24 -1.10
N GLN A 161 -15.97 14.90 0.13
CA GLN A 161 -16.99 15.65 0.87
C GLN A 161 -16.52 17.07 1.19
N VAL A 162 -15.27 17.25 1.64
CA VAL A 162 -14.69 18.57 1.90
C VAL A 162 -14.59 19.40 0.61
N HIS A 163 -14.14 18.82 -0.51
CA HIS A 163 -14.08 19.53 -1.79
C HIS A 163 -15.46 19.95 -2.29
N ARG A 164 -16.48 19.09 -2.14
CA ARG A 164 -17.87 19.46 -2.49
C ARG A 164 -18.41 20.58 -1.61
N MET A 165 -18.14 20.55 -0.30
CA MET A 165 -18.56 21.60 0.62
C MET A 165 -17.84 22.94 0.35
N ALA A 166 -16.57 22.89 -0.05
CA ALA A 166 -15.80 24.07 -0.45
C ALA A 166 -16.26 24.65 -1.79
N GLY A 167 -16.66 23.80 -2.75
CA GLY A 167 -17.20 24.22 -4.05
C GLY A 167 -18.60 24.85 -3.99
N HIS A 168 -19.33 24.70 -2.89
CA HIS A 168 -20.64 25.34 -2.67
C HIS A 168 -20.57 26.69 -1.94
N ARG A 169 -19.36 27.20 -1.65
CA ARG A 169 -19.20 28.52 -1.04
C ARG A 169 -18.68 29.51 -2.09
N LEU A 170 -19.56 30.47 -2.45
CA LEU A 170 -19.37 31.68 -3.27
C LEU A 170 -19.56 31.52 -4.79
N LEU A 171 -20.81 31.64 -5.24
CA LEU A 171 -21.09 32.61 -6.30
C LEU A 171 -21.78 33.81 -5.63
N PRO A 172 -21.23 35.04 -5.75
CA PRO A 172 -21.95 36.22 -5.30
C PRO A 172 -23.20 36.37 -6.18
N VAL A 173 -24.33 36.60 -5.52
CA VAL A 173 -25.59 36.95 -6.18
C VAL A 173 -25.36 38.28 -6.91
N PRO A 174 -25.57 38.37 -8.23
CA PRO A 174 -25.48 39.65 -8.91
C PRO A 174 -26.61 40.55 -8.41
N HIS A 175 -26.24 41.73 -7.91
CA HIS A 175 -27.16 42.84 -7.62
C HIS A 175 -27.62 43.51 -8.91
#